data_AF-A0A5D8QDU5-F1
#
_entry.id   AF-A0A5D8QDU5-F1
#
_cell.length_a   1.000
_cell.length_b   1.000
_cell.length_c   1.000
_cell.angle_alpha   90.00
_cell.angle_beta   90.00
_cell.angle_gamma   90.00
#
_symmetry.space_group_name_H-M   'P 1'
#
loop_
_entity.id
_entity.type
_entity.pdbx_description
1 polymer ?
#
loop_
_entity_poly.entity_id
_entity_poly.type
_entity_poly.pdbx_seq_one_letter_code
_entity_poly.pdbx_strand_id
1 'polypeptide(L)'
;MSNLSIKLKNYIYLKDNKLAKLYLLIFYVLNAIYLYLEVSKNKLFILFNTYPEQQKFYFEKAHNITTLTSFMDNLLIIINVMYLVLNIIKYRNKKYKGVNEYLIISFISLLSIIIVSIILHVIFSTYYLLEPTFLVAEITIVVLIITLIKTAFKFLLSRSKHEI
;
A
#
# COMPACT_ATOMS: atom_id res chain seq x y z
N MET A 1 2.79 -29.29 -20.38
CA MET A 1 2.66 -27.91 -19.86
C MET A 1 1.40 -27.63 -19.01
N SER A 2 0.61 -28.63 -18.57
CA SER A 2 -0.70 -28.39 -17.91
C SER A 2 -0.73 -28.49 -16.37
N ASN A 3 0.31 -29.03 -15.71
CA ASN A 3 0.22 -29.30 -14.26
C ASN A 3 0.52 -28.07 -13.39
N LEU A 4 1.31 -27.12 -13.91
CA LEU A 4 1.70 -25.91 -13.20
C LEU A 4 0.57 -24.87 -13.16
N SER A 5 -0.14 -24.67 -14.29
CA SER A 5 -1.24 -23.71 -14.37
C SER A 5 -2.43 -24.11 -13.52
N ILE A 6 -2.75 -25.41 -13.46
CA ILE A 6 -3.81 -25.95 -12.60
C ILE A 6 -3.43 -25.82 -11.12
N LYS A 7 -2.17 -26.14 -10.76
CA LYS A 7 -1.67 -25.91 -9.38
C LYS A 7 -1.71 -24.42 -9.02
N LEU A 8 -1.22 -23.53 -9.88
CA LEU A 8 -1.30 -22.08 -9.69
C LEU A 8 -2.74 -21.61 -9.55
N LYS A 9 -3.68 -22.09 -10.38
CA LYS A 9 -5.10 -21.74 -10.30
C LYS A 9 -5.71 -22.14 -8.95
N ASN A 10 -5.32 -23.29 -8.40
CA ASN A 10 -5.76 -23.75 -7.08
C ASN A 10 -5.10 -22.97 -5.92
N TYR A 11 -3.87 -22.46 -6.09
CA TYR A 11 -3.22 -21.55 -5.14
C TYR A 11 -3.73 -20.10 -5.22
N ILE A 12 -4.09 -19.64 -6.42
CA ILE A 12 -4.60 -18.30 -6.74
C ILE A 12 -6.12 -18.21 -6.50
N TYR A 13 -6.77 -19.25 -5.97
CA TYR A 13 -8.18 -19.21 -5.58
C TYR A 13 -8.38 -18.30 -4.34
N LEU A 14 -8.21 -16.99 -4.57
CA LEU A 14 -8.39 -15.89 -3.63
C LEU A 14 -9.87 -15.65 -3.31
N LYS A 15 -10.79 -16.34 -4.02
CA LYS A 15 -12.23 -16.11 -3.95
C LYS A 15 -12.76 -16.26 -2.51
N ASP A 16 -12.20 -17.18 -1.74
CA ASP A 16 -12.65 -17.46 -0.36
C ASP A 16 -11.66 -16.96 0.71
N ASN A 17 -10.53 -16.38 0.30
CA ASN A 17 -9.49 -15.95 1.22
C ASN A 17 -9.68 -14.51 1.70
N LYS A 18 -10.54 -14.33 2.71
CA LYS A 18 -10.86 -13.02 3.30
C LYS A 18 -9.61 -12.29 3.83
N LEU A 19 -8.65 -13.00 4.42
CA LEU A 19 -7.42 -12.41 4.94
C LEU A 19 -6.56 -11.82 3.82
N ALA A 20 -6.37 -12.56 2.73
CA ALA A 20 -5.64 -12.08 1.55
C ALA A 20 -6.33 -10.87 0.91
N LYS A 21 -7.66 -10.90 0.79
CA LYS A 21 -8.43 -9.76 0.25
C LYS A 21 -8.26 -8.50 1.07
N LEU A 22 -8.35 -8.61 2.40
CA LEU A 22 -8.16 -7.46 3.29
C LEU A 22 -6.73 -6.93 3.21
N TYR A 23 -5.74 -7.82 3.23
CA TYR A 23 -4.34 -7.44 3.07
C TYR A 23 -4.12 -6.68 1.75
N LEU A 24 -4.55 -7.25 0.62
CA LEU A 24 -4.38 -6.61 -0.69
C LEU A 24 -5.09 -5.25 -0.77
N LEU A 25 -6.30 -5.13 -0.22
CA LEU A 25 -7.03 -3.87 -0.16
C LEU A 25 -6.22 -2.80 0.59
N ILE A 26 -5.77 -3.09 1.81
CA ILE A 26 -5.01 -2.16 2.63
C ILE A 26 -3.67 -1.84 1.93
N PHE A 27 -2.98 -2.87 1.45
CA PHE A 27 -1.67 -2.74 0.83
C PHE A 27 -1.72 -1.86 -0.42
N TYR A 28 -2.67 -2.08 -1.34
CA TYR A 28 -2.78 -1.26 -2.55
C TYR A 28 -3.15 0.19 -2.26
N VAL A 29 -4.04 0.43 -1.30
CA VAL A 29 -4.42 1.81 -0.95
C VAL A 29 -3.23 2.57 -0.35
N LEU A 30 -2.49 1.94 0.56
CA LEU A 30 -1.30 2.56 1.15
C LEU A 30 -0.19 2.74 0.12
N ASN A 31 -0.06 1.83 -0.84
CA ASN A 31 0.93 1.97 -1.91
C ASN A 31 0.57 3.12 -2.87
N ALA A 32 -0.72 3.31 -3.18
CA ALA A 32 -1.16 4.47 -3.96
C ALA A 32 -0.87 5.80 -3.25
N ILE A 33 -1.05 5.85 -1.92
CA ILE A 33 -0.67 7.01 -1.10
C ILE A 33 0.84 7.21 -1.15
N TYR A 34 1.62 6.15 -0.96
CA TYR A 34 3.09 6.22 -1.01
C TYR A 34 3.58 6.82 -2.33
N LEU A 35 3.08 6.29 -3.45
CA LEU A 35 3.45 6.76 -4.77
C LEU A 35 3.07 8.23 -4.99
N TYR A 36 1.89 8.64 -4.51
CA TYR A 36 1.47 10.03 -4.55
C TYR A 36 2.47 10.94 -3.81
N LEU A 37 2.92 10.54 -2.62
CA LEU A 37 3.91 11.28 -1.84
C LEU A 37 5.27 11.33 -2.53
N GLU A 38 5.70 10.23 -3.15
CA GLU A 38 6.96 10.15 -3.88
C GLU A 38 6.97 11.11 -5.08
N VAL A 39 5.91 11.10 -5.90
CA VAL A 39 5.75 12.03 -7.02
C VAL A 39 5.70 13.47 -6.53
N SER A 40 4.98 13.73 -5.44
CA SER A 40 4.85 15.05 -4.83
C SER A 40 6.20 15.58 -4.34
N LYS A 41 7.01 14.73 -3.71
CA LYS A 41 8.36 15.05 -3.24
C LYS A 41 9.25 15.47 -4.41
N ASN A 42 9.27 14.66 -5.48
CA ASN A 42 10.09 14.95 -6.66
C ASN A 42 9.71 16.29 -7.30
N LYS A 43 8.41 16.61 -7.35
CA LYS A 43 7.91 17.90 -7.85
C LYS A 43 8.33 19.06 -6.95
N LEU A 44 8.25 18.93 -5.62
CA LEU A 44 8.69 19.97 -4.71
C LEU A 44 10.18 20.28 -4.83
N PHE A 45 11.03 19.28 -5.09
CA PHE A 45 12.45 19.51 -5.35
C PHE A 45 12.68 20.31 -6.63
N ILE A 46 11.90 20.06 -7.69
CA ILE A 46 11.96 20.87 -8.92
C ILE A 46 11.55 22.31 -8.63
N LEU A 47 10.46 22.53 -7.90
CA LEU A 47 9.98 23.87 -7.55
C LEU A 47 10.97 24.64 -6.66
N PHE A 48 11.57 23.96 -5.68
CA PHE A 48 12.62 24.52 -4.82
C PHE A 48 13.79 25.08 -5.65
N ASN A 49 14.21 24.38 -6.70
CA ASN A 49 15.27 24.83 -7.60
C ASN A 49 14.82 25.92 -8.58
N THR A 50 13.52 25.98 -8.91
CA THR A 50 12.97 26.89 -9.92
C THR A 50 12.61 28.26 -9.34
N TYR A 51 12.15 28.32 -8.08
CA TYR A 51 11.66 29.54 -7.43
C TYR A 51 12.50 29.92 -6.20
N PRO A 52 13.63 30.62 -6.39
CA PRO A 52 14.55 30.97 -5.30
C PRO A 52 13.90 31.82 -4.19
N GLU A 53 12.95 32.69 -4.55
CA GLU A 53 12.23 33.56 -3.60
C GLU A 53 11.34 32.79 -2.60
N GLN A 54 10.97 31.55 -2.94
CA GLN A 54 10.09 30.70 -2.12
C GLN A 54 10.80 29.45 -1.59
N GLN A 55 12.14 29.41 -1.63
CA GLN A 55 12.93 28.24 -1.22
C GLN A 55 12.60 27.75 0.19
N LYS A 56 12.45 28.66 1.17
CA LYS A 56 12.12 28.27 2.55
C LYS A 56 10.79 27.50 2.62
N PHE A 57 9.77 27.97 1.91
CA PHE A 57 8.46 27.34 1.86
C PHE A 57 8.52 25.94 1.21
N TYR A 58 9.16 25.83 0.05
CA TYR A 58 9.30 24.54 -0.63
C TYR A 58 10.20 23.56 0.12
N PHE A 59 11.21 24.04 0.84
CA PHE A 59 12.06 23.22 1.71
C PHE A 59 11.27 22.63 2.88
N GLU A 60 10.50 23.44 3.61
CA GLU A 60 9.65 22.96 4.72
C GLU A 60 8.63 21.93 4.22
N LYS A 61 8.00 22.17 3.06
CA LYS A 61 7.08 21.21 2.45
C LYS A 61 7.78 19.93 2.00
N ALA A 62 8.95 20.01 1.37
CA ALA A 62 9.72 18.84 0.96
C ALA A 62 10.16 18.00 2.17
N HIS A 63 10.55 18.66 3.27
CA HIS A 63 10.88 18.00 4.52
C HIS A 63 9.68 17.21 5.08
N ASN A 64 8.50 17.84 5.16
CA ASN A 64 7.28 17.19 5.65
C ASN A 64 6.86 15.99 4.80
N ILE A 65 6.87 16.14 3.46
CA ILE A 65 6.56 15.02 2.55
C ILE A 65 7.60 13.90 2.69
N THR A 66 8.88 14.22 2.87
CA THR A 66 9.94 13.21 3.05
C THR A 66 9.70 12.39 4.32
N THR A 67 9.38 13.06 5.43
CA THR A 67 9.04 12.41 6.71
C THR A 67 7.81 11.52 6.56
N LEU A 68 6.76 12.01 5.89
CA LEU A 68 5.55 11.22 5.65
C LEU A 68 5.80 10.02 4.72
N THR A 69 6.64 10.18 3.70
CA THR A 69 7.04 9.10 2.80
C THR A 69 7.78 7.99 3.57
N SER A 70 8.72 8.36 4.45
CA SER A 70 9.44 7.41 5.30
C SER A 70 8.51 6.69 6.28
N PHE A 71 7.52 7.38 6.85
CA PHE A 71 6.48 6.74 7.66
C PHE A 71 5.68 5.70 6.85
N MET A 72 5.30 6.03 5.61
CA MET A 72 4.56 5.13 4.74
C MET A 72 5.35 3.87 4.36
N ASP A 73 6.65 4.00 4.09
CA ASP A 73 7.54 2.85 3.85
C ASP A 73 7.52 1.88 5.04
N ASN A 74 7.72 2.42 6.25
CA ASN A 74 7.69 1.62 7.47
C ASN A 74 6.30 0.97 7.69
N LEU A 75 5.22 1.69 7.43
CA LEU A 75 3.86 1.19 7.55
C LEU A 75 3.59 0.03 6.57
N LEU A 76 4.04 0.14 5.33
CA LEU A 76 3.91 -0.92 4.32
C LEU A 76 4.69 -2.18 4.75
N ILE A 77 5.90 -2.02 5.31
CA ILE A 77 6.68 -3.13 5.87
C ILE A 77 5.92 -3.80 7.01
N ILE A 78 5.42 -3.02 7.98
CA ILE A 78 4.67 -3.54 9.14
C ILE A 78 3.46 -4.36 8.67
N ILE A 79 2.69 -3.85 7.71
CA ILE A 79 1.49 -4.53 7.20
C ILE A 79 1.85 -5.83 6.49
N ASN A 80 2.96 -5.85 5.75
CA ASN A 80 3.44 -7.06 5.09
C ASN A 80 3.87 -8.13 6.11
N VAL A 81 4.63 -7.73 7.14
CA VAL A 81 5.04 -8.62 8.24
C VAL A 81 3.82 -9.12 9.03
N MET A 82 2.86 -8.25 9.33
CA MET A 82 1.60 -8.65 9.97
C MET A 82 0.84 -9.68 9.13
N TYR A 83 0.78 -9.49 7.82
CA TYR A 83 0.15 -10.45 6.92
C TYR A 83 0.85 -11.81 6.95
N LEU A 84 2.19 -11.84 6.91
CA LEU A 84 2.98 -13.07 7.06
C LEU A 84 2.64 -13.80 8.37
N VAL A 85 2.67 -13.10 9.50
CA VAL A 85 2.37 -13.66 10.83
C VAL A 85 0.95 -14.23 10.87
N LEU A 86 -0.04 -13.47 10.42
CA LEU A 86 -1.44 -13.93 10.37
C LEU A 86 -1.61 -15.14 9.44
N ASN A 87 -0.87 -15.20 8.34
CA ASN A 87 -0.95 -16.31 7.40
C ASN A 87 -0.30 -17.60 7.96
N ILE A 88 0.82 -17.47 8.68
CA ILE A 88 1.43 -18.58 9.42
C ILE A 88 0.48 -19.12 10.49
N ILE A 89 -0.18 -18.24 11.26
CA ILE A 89 -1.15 -18.63 12.28
C ILE A 89 -2.34 -19.35 11.66
N LYS A 90 -2.90 -18.82 10.56
CA LYS A 90 -4.05 -19.40 9.85
C LYS A 90 -3.77 -20.83 9.36
N TYR A 91 -2.54 -21.12 8.95
CA TYR A 91 -2.15 -22.42 8.41
C TYR A 91 -1.23 -23.23 9.33
N ARG A 92 -1.25 -22.98 10.64
CA ARG A 92 -0.38 -23.64 11.63
C ARG A 92 -0.34 -25.17 11.49
N ASN A 93 -1.48 -25.79 11.16
CA ASN A 93 -1.64 -27.23 11.05
C ASN A 93 -1.32 -27.79 9.64
N LYS A 94 -0.96 -26.95 8.66
CA LYS A 94 -0.69 -27.34 7.27
C LYS A 94 0.74 -26.96 6.91
N LYS A 95 1.62 -27.97 6.84
CA LYS A 95 3.05 -27.81 6.55
C LYS A 95 3.25 -26.98 5.26
N TYR A 96 4.00 -25.88 5.36
CA TYR A 96 4.37 -24.97 4.26
C TYR A 96 3.23 -24.25 3.51
N LYS A 97 1.96 -24.57 3.75
CA LYS A 97 0.84 -23.96 3.01
C LYS A 97 0.74 -22.45 3.22
N GLY A 98 0.90 -21.99 4.46
CA GLY A 98 0.83 -20.55 4.78
C GLY A 98 1.98 -19.75 4.18
N VAL A 99 3.19 -20.30 4.18
CA VAL A 99 4.37 -19.64 3.58
C VAL A 99 4.23 -19.58 2.06
N ASN A 100 3.81 -20.67 1.41
CA ASN A 100 3.62 -20.69 -0.03
C ASN A 100 2.51 -19.72 -0.47
N GLU A 101 1.40 -19.66 0.25
CA GLU A 101 0.31 -18.73 -0.04
C GLU A 101 0.78 -17.27 0.13
N TYR A 102 1.49 -16.97 1.22
CA TYR A 102 2.10 -15.65 1.43
C TYR A 102 3.02 -15.28 0.26
N LEU A 103 3.97 -16.15 -0.11
CA LEU A 103 4.93 -15.88 -1.18
C LEU A 103 4.23 -15.61 -2.52
N ILE A 104 3.23 -16.42 -2.89
CA ILE A 104 2.48 -16.25 -4.14
C ILE A 104 1.73 -14.91 -4.14
N ILE A 105 1.04 -14.59 -3.05
CA ILE A 105 0.25 -13.35 -2.96
C ILE A 105 1.16 -12.13 -2.96
N SER A 106 2.23 -12.14 -2.18
CA SER A 106 3.21 -11.03 -2.13
C SER A 106 3.89 -10.83 -3.49
N PHE A 107 4.23 -11.91 -4.20
CA PHE A 107 4.81 -11.84 -5.54
C PHE A 107 3.84 -11.23 -6.57
N ILE A 108 2.60 -11.71 -6.61
CA ILE A 108 1.57 -11.17 -7.52
C ILE A 108 1.28 -9.70 -7.19
N SER A 109 1.18 -9.35 -5.90
CA SER A 109 0.94 -7.97 -5.51
C SER A 109 2.08 -7.06 -5.93
N LEU A 110 3.33 -7.50 -5.78
CA LEU A 110 4.50 -6.71 -6.16
C LEU A 110 4.52 -6.43 -7.67
N LEU A 111 4.24 -7.44 -8.50
CA LEU A 111 4.09 -7.27 -9.95
C LEU A 111 2.96 -6.28 -10.30
N SER A 112 1.81 -6.41 -9.65
CA SER A 112 0.68 -5.52 -9.91
C SER A 112 0.97 -4.08 -9.49
N ILE A 113 1.70 -3.88 -8.39
CA ILE A 113 2.12 -2.56 -7.93
C ILE A 113 3.05 -1.93 -8.94
N ILE A 114 4.05 -2.64 -9.45
CA ILE A 114 4.95 -2.07 -10.46
C ILE A 114 4.15 -1.51 -11.65
N ILE A 115 3.19 -2.28 -12.16
CA ILE A 115 2.34 -1.86 -13.29
C ILE A 115 1.47 -0.65 -12.92
N VAL A 116 0.77 -0.71 -11.79
CA VAL A 116 -0.13 0.36 -11.35
C VAL A 116 0.64 1.63 -10.99
N SER A 117 1.81 1.50 -10.36
CA SER A 117 2.71 2.59 -10.01
C SER A 117 3.20 3.34 -11.25
N ILE A 118 3.55 2.64 -12.33
CA ILE A 118 3.92 3.29 -13.59
C ILE A 118 2.76 4.14 -14.12
N ILE A 119 1.54 3.59 -14.15
CA ILE A 119 0.34 4.29 -14.65
C ILE A 119 0.00 5.50 -13.77
N LEU A 120 -0.03 5.31 -12.45
CA LEU A 120 -0.33 6.38 -11.50
C LEU A 120 0.75 7.46 -11.53
N HIS A 121 2.02 7.11 -11.68
CA HIS A 121 3.09 8.09 -11.81
C HIS A 121 2.92 8.95 -13.07
N VAL A 122 2.51 8.35 -14.19
CA VAL A 122 2.15 9.10 -15.42
C VAL A 122 0.95 10.00 -15.17
N ILE A 123 -0.12 9.52 -14.53
CA ILE A 123 -1.30 10.34 -14.23
C ILE A 123 -0.91 11.51 -13.33
N PHE A 124 -0.22 11.25 -12.22
CA PHE A 124 0.19 12.28 -11.26
C PHE A 124 1.24 13.23 -11.82
N SER A 125 2.09 12.82 -12.75
CA SER A 125 3.02 13.73 -13.42
C SER A 125 2.27 14.69 -14.34
N THR A 126 1.28 14.19 -15.08
CA THR A 126 0.52 14.93 -16.12
C THR A 126 -0.51 15.89 -15.54
N TYR A 127 -1.26 15.47 -14.51
CA TYR A 127 -2.24 16.32 -13.85
C TYR A 127 -1.53 17.17 -12.79
N TYR A 128 -1.30 18.44 -13.12
CA TYR A 128 -0.73 19.43 -12.21
C TYR A 128 -1.68 19.63 -11.02
N LEU A 129 -1.22 19.27 -9.82
CA LEU A 129 -1.94 19.55 -8.57
C LEU A 129 -1.46 20.91 -8.05
N LEU A 130 -2.32 21.92 -8.20
CA LEU A 130 -2.11 23.28 -7.71
C LEU A 130 -1.80 23.27 -6.20
N GLU A 131 -0.90 24.15 -5.73
CA GLU A 131 -0.48 24.26 -4.31
C GLU A 131 -1.56 24.03 -3.23
N PRO A 132 -2.79 24.59 -3.31
CA PRO A 132 -3.84 24.35 -2.32
C PRO A 132 -4.29 22.87 -2.21
N THR A 133 -4.08 22.07 -3.25
CA THR A 133 -4.45 20.65 -3.24
C THR A 133 -3.51 19.79 -2.39
N PHE A 134 -2.28 20.23 -2.10
CA PHE A 134 -1.38 19.47 -1.22
C PHE A 134 -1.89 19.38 0.22
N LEU A 135 -2.44 20.47 0.76
CA LEU A 135 -2.94 20.50 2.14
C LEU A 135 -4.23 19.67 2.28
N VAL A 136 -5.10 19.73 1.27
CA VAL A 136 -6.29 18.87 1.17
C VAL A 136 -5.89 17.40 1.02
N ALA A 137 -4.85 17.10 0.23
CA ALA A 137 -4.35 15.74 0.06
C ALA A 137 -3.76 15.17 1.36
N GLU A 138 -2.97 15.94 2.11
CA GLU A 138 -2.43 15.53 3.42
C GLU A 138 -3.56 15.12 4.39
N ILE A 139 -4.59 15.96 4.55
CA ILE A 139 -5.75 15.65 5.41
C ILE A 139 -6.51 14.43 4.89
N THR A 140 -6.72 14.34 3.58
CA THR A 140 -7.43 13.21 2.95
C THR A 140 -6.70 11.90 3.18
N ILE A 141 -5.36 11.89 3.06
CA ILE A 141 -4.51 10.74 3.33
C ILE A 141 -4.67 10.28 4.78
N VAL A 142 -4.62 11.20 5.75
CA VAL A 142 -4.78 10.87 7.17
C VAL A 142 -6.15 10.26 7.44
N VAL A 143 -7.23 10.85 6.92
CA VAL A 143 -8.60 10.32 7.06
C VAL A 143 -8.72 8.94 6.43
N LEU A 144 -8.11 8.73 5.26
CA LEU A 144 -8.10 7.45 4.56
C LEU A 144 -7.40 6.37 5.40
N ILE A 145 -6.21 6.68 5.96
CA ILE A 145 -5.45 5.77 6.83
C ILE A 145 -6.26 5.40 8.07
N ILE A 146 -6.86 6.38 8.76
CA ILE A 146 -7.73 6.14 9.94
C ILE A 146 -8.90 5.23 9.56
N THR A 147 -9.51 5.45 8.39
CA THR A 147 -10.64 4.64 7.90
C THR A 147 -10.21 3.20 7.58
N LEU A 148 -9.03 3.01 6.97
CA LEU A 148 -8.46 1.68 6.72
C LEU A 148 -8.16 0.94 8.02
N ILE A 149 -7.53 1.61 8.99
CA ILE A 149 -7.25 1.06 10.32
C ILE A 149 -8.55 0.62 10.98
N LYS A 150 -9.57 1.49 11.01
CA LYS A 150 -10.88 1.17 11.59
C LYS A 150 -11.54 -0.03 10.90
N THR A 151 -11.44 -0.13 9.58
CA THR A 151 -11.99 -1.25 8.80
C THR A 151 -11.24 -2.55 9.09
N ALA A 152 -9.91 -2.49 9.20
CA ALA A 152 -9.06 -3.62 9.58
C ALA A 152 -9.36 -4.11 11.00
N PHE A 153 -9.48 -3.21 11.97
CA PHE A 153 -9.86 -3.54 13.34
C PHE A 153 -11.26 -4.14 13.42
N LYS A 154 -12.25 -3.57 12.72
CA LYS A 154 -13.61 -4.13 12.66
C LYS A 154 -13.60 -5.56 12.10
N PHE A 155 -12.81 -5.81 11.05
CA PHE A 155 -12.64 -7.15 10.51
C PHE A 155 -11.99 -8.11 11.51
N LEU A 156 -10.91 -7.69 12.18
CA LEU A 156 -10.22 -8.50 13.19
C LEU A 156 -11.13 -8.83 14.39
N LEU A 157 -11.93 -7.87 14.86
CA LEU A 157 -12.85 -8.04 15.99
C LEU A 157 -14.10 -8.86 15.62
N SER A 158 -14.49 -8.90 14.34
CA SER A 158 -15.60 -9.75 13.87
C SER A 158 -15.33 -11.25 14.01
N ARG A 159 -14.08 -11.66 14.29
CA ARG A 159 -13.68 -13.05 14.56
C ARG A 159 -14.32 -13.67 15.81
N SER A 160 -15.05 -12.93 16.64
CA SER A 160 -15.73 -13.52 17.80
C SER A 160 -16.99 -14.32 17.48
N LYS A 161 -17.47 -14.35 16.21
CA LYS A 161 -18.71 -15.08 15.89
C LYS A 161 -18.58 -16.30 15.00
N HIS A 162 -17.90 -16.31 13.85
CA HIS A 162 -17.90 -17.51 12.98
C HIS A 162 -16.52 -17.85 12.39
N GLU A 163 -16.07 -19.06 12.76
CA GLU A 163 -15.22 -20.02 12.02
C GLU A 163 -13.77 -19.62 11.70
N ILE A 164 -12.86 -20.27 12.44
CA ILE A 164 -11.46 -20.57 12.08
C ILE A 164 -11.44 -21.97 11.45
#